data_AF-A0A821PAS5-F1
#
_entry.id   AF-A0A821PAS5-F1
#
_cell.length_a   1.000
_cell.length_b   1.000
_cell.length_c   1.000
_cell.angle_alpha   90.00
_cell.angle_beta   90.00
_cell.angle_gamma   90.00
#
_symmetry.space_group_name_H-M   'P 1'
#
loop_
_entity.id
_entity.type
_entity.pdbx_description
1 polymer ?
#
loop_
_entity_poly.entity_id
_entity_poly.type
_entity_poly.pdbx_seq_one_letter_code
_entity_poly.pdbx_strand_id
1 'polypeptide(L)'
;YCSRMAKPSIEKSSYLQTIVNNYKMLLTIGCENWALLFDDIENDMSQQDKDIYPSFAHAHVDLTNKLYDYLNKPNIFIFCPTDYCSRMAKPSIEKSSYLQTIGDGLHTDIDIFWTGPKVVSRRITMSHLLSINNILKRRVIIWDNLNANDYDQRRLCMGPYSGRSLNISKEVCGILLNPNCEFELNFVPLHTLGQWFTLININEKEYQYDDDDNNRDFLQTSSTYEVDKALHKSLIDWLPEFNKIKSANDSQQILKVILKLNSFII
;
A
#
# COMPACT_ATOMS: atom_id res chain seq x y z
N TYR A 1 -1.87 3.51 13.15
CA TYR A 1 -3.25 4.01 13.33
C TYR A 1 -3.62 4.83 12.10
N CYS A 2 -4.69 4.47 11.38
CA CYS A 2 -5.15 5.22 10.20
C CYS A 2 -6.36 6.07 10.61
N SER A 3 -6.17 7.38 10.78
CA SER A 3 -7.29 8.31 10.94
C SER A 3 -7.73 8.82 9.56
N ARG A 4 -8.94 8.46 9.12
CA ARG A 4 -9.62 9.12 7.99
C ARG A 4 -10.21 10.45 8.49
N MET A 5 -9.85 11.56 7.86
CA MET A 5 -10.35 12.89 8.23
C MET A 5 -11.52 13.32 7.34
N ALA A 6 -12.68 13.56 7.93
CA ALA A 6 -13.75 14.30 7.26
C ALA A 6 -13.49 15.81 7.40
N LYS A 7 -13.31 16.49 6.26
CA LYS A 7 -13.16 17.96 6.05
C LYS A 7 -12.57 18.74 7.24
N PRO A 8 -11.25 18.83 7.40
CA PRO A 8 -10.66 19.71 8.40
C PRO A 8 -10.57 21.15 7.86
N SER A 9 -11.08 22.12 8.61
CA SER A 9 -10.60 23.50 8.53
C SER A 9 -9.25 23.52 9.25
N ILE A 10 -8.17 23.83 8.54
CA ILE A 10 -6.79 23.67 9.04
C ILE A 10 -6.47 24.73 10.13
N GLU A 11 -7.27 25.78 10.22
CA GLU A 11 -6.94 26.97 11.01
C GLU A 11 -7.35 26.96 12.49
N LYS A 12 -8.26 26.09 12.95
CA LYS A 12 -8.50 26.05 14.40
C LYS A 12 -7.24 25.51 15.07
N SER A 13 -6.52 26.33 15.84
CA SER A 13 -5.40 25.87 16.67
C SER A 13 -5.78 24.68 17.56
N SER A 14 -7.08 24.52 17.86
CA SER A 14 -7.64 23.36 18.52
C SER A 14 -7.53 22.05 17.72
N TYR A 15 -7.51 22.07 16.39
CA TYR A 15 -7.52 20.87 15.54
C TYR A 15 -6.14 20.22 15.43
N LEU A 16 -5.10 21.00 15.09
CA LEU A 16 -3.72 20.52 15.17
C LEU A 16 -3.42 20.02 16.59
N GLN A 17 -3.85 20.76 17.61
CA GLN A 17 -3.70 20.35 19.00
C GLN A 17 -4.48 19.05 19.31
N THR A 18 -5.65 18.84 18.72
CA THR A 18 -6.43 17.60 18.87
C THR A 18 -5.70 16.42 18.22
N ILE A 19 -5.18 16.57 17.00
CA ILE A 19 -4.39 15.54 16.32
C ILE A 19 -3.17 15.19 17.17
N VAL A 20 -2.43 16.21 17.60
CA VAL A 20 -1.27 16.08 18.48
C VAL A 20 -1.61 15.35 19.78
N ASN A 21 -2.73 15.70 20.44
CA ASN A 21 -3.15 15.05 21.68
C ASN A 21 -3.50 13.57 21.45
N ASN A 22 -4.18 13.26 20.35
CA ASN A 22 -4.47 11.87 19.97
C ASN A 22 -3.18 11.08 19.72
N TYR A 23 -2.20 11.67 19.05
CA TYR A 23 -0.92 11.01 18.77
C TYR A 23 -0.11 10.83 20.06
N LYS A 24 -0.12 11.79 20.99
CA LYS A 24 0.48 11.63 22.32
C LYS A 24 -0.13 10.47 23.09
N MET A 25 -1.45 10.30 23.04
CA MET A 25 -2.11 9.15 23.66
C MET A 25 -1.66 7.83 23.01
N LEU A 26 -1.44 7.82 21.70
CA LEU A 26 -0.94 6.63 21.02
C LEU A 26 0.56 6.36 21.30
N LEU A 27 1.36 7.40 21.54
CA LEU A 27 2.74 7.28 22.00
C LEU A 27 2.81 6.59 23.37
N THR A 28 1.89 6.88 24.30
CA THR A 28 1.91 6.26 25.64
C THR A 28 1.62 4.77 25.62
N ILE A 29 1.03 4.24 24.55
CA ILE A 29 0.82 2.80 24.33
C ILE A 29 1.87 2.16 23.41
N GLY A 30 2.95 2.89 23.07
CA GLY A 30 4.09 2.37 22.32
C GLY A 30 4.01 2.51 20.80
N CYS A 31 3.11 3.34 20.26
CA CYS A 31 3.08 3.60 18.81
C CYS A 31 4.21 4.54 18.40
N GLU A 32 5.11 4.10 17.52
CA GLU A 32 6.27 4.88 17.07
C GLU A 32 6.19 5.29 15.58
N ASN A 33 5.31 4.63 14.82
CA ASN A 33 5.19 4.79 13.37
C ASN A 33 3.82 5.37 13.01
N TRP A 34 3.80 6.30 12.06
CA TRP A 34 2.62 7.13 11.79
C TRP A 34 2.22 7.14 10.33
N ALA A 35 0.94 7.37 10.08
CA ALA A 35 0.46 7.70 8.75
C ALA A 35 -0.64 8.76 8.83
N LEU A 36 -0.56 9.76 7.96
CA LEU A 36 -1.58 10.79 7.78
C LEU A 36 -2.21 10.62 6.40
N LEU A 37 -3.52 10.37 6.36
CA LEU A 37 -4.21 9.99 5.14
C LEU A 37 -5.22 11.05 4.70
N PHE A 38 -5.09 11.49 3.45
CA PHE A 38 -6.02 12.40 2.79
C PHE A 38 -6.76 11.73 1.62
N ASP A 39 -6.92 10.40 1.66
CA ASP A 39 -7.72 9.64 0.67
C ASP A 39 -9.22 9.89 0.85
N ASP A 40 -9.96 9.84 -0.27
CA ASP A 40 -11.43 9.89 -0.33
C ASP A 40 -12.08 11.10 0.37
N ILE A 41 -11.41 12.25 0.30
CA ILE A 41 -11.94 13.54 0.75
C ILE A 41 -12.34 14.42 -0.45
N GLU A 42 -13.21 15.39 -0.19
CA GLU A 42 -13.56 16.39 -1.20
C GLU A 42 -12.40 17.38 -1.43
N ASN A 43 -12.15 17.72 -2.70
CA ASN A 43 -11.07 18.62 -3.12
C ASN A 43 -11.40 20.12 -2.93
N ASP A 44 -12.32 20.46 -2.02
CA ASP A 44 -12.70 21.84 -1.76
C ASP A 44 -12.21 22.30 -0.38
N MET A 45 -11.62 23.48 -0.36
CA MET A 45 -11.16 24.13 0.86
C MET A 45 -12.18 25.12 1.37
N SER A 46 -12.24 25.28 2.70
CA SER A 46 -12.98 26.38 3.30
C SER A 46 -12.45 27.73 2.82
N GLN A 47 -13.27 28.78 2.90
CA GLN A 47 -12.80 30.12 2.50
C GLN A 47 -11.59 30.57 3.35
N GLN A 48 -11.59 30.23 4.65
CA GLN A 48 -10.49 30.53 5.56
C GLN A 48 -9.19 29.88 5.10
N ASP A 49 -9.23 28.60 4.72
CA ASP A 49 -8.03 27.90 4.24
C ASP A 49 -7.55 28.44 2.89
N LYS A 50 -8.47 28.91 2.02
CA LYS A 50 -8.15 29.55 0.74
C LYS A 50 -7.43 30.90 0.92
N ASP A 51 -7.68 31.60 2.02
CA ASP A 51 -7.03 32.88 2.32
C ASP A 51 -5.58 32.68 2.80
N ILE A 52 -5.22 31.47 3.24
CA ILE A 52 -3.90 31.11 3.79
C ILE A 52 -3.07 30.32 2.78
N TYR A 53 -3.68 29.30 2.17
CA TYR A 53 -2.98 28.33 1.35
C TYR A 53 -3.26 28.57 -0.14
N PRO A 54 -2.20 28.69 -0.97
CA PRO A 54 -2.37 28.88 -2.42
C PRO A 54 -3.09 27.70 -3.10
N SER A 55 -3.04 26.51 -2.52
CA SER A 55 -3.74 25.33 -3.03
C SER A 55 -3.95 24.28 -1.94
N PHE A 56 -4.83 23.32 -2.24
CA PHE A 56 -5.09 22.17 -1.37
C PHE A 56 -3.83 21.36 -1.03
N ALA A 57 -2.92 21.22 -2.00
CA ALA A 57 -1.64 20.52 -1.79
C ALA A 57 -0.74 21.26 -0.80
N HIS A 58 -0.68 22.59 -0.85
CA HIS A 58 0.13 23.39 0.10
C HIS A 58 -0.38 23.22 1.53
N ALA A 59 -1.70 23.18 1.70
CA ALA A 59 -2.33 22.97 3.00
C ALA A 59 -1.98 21.58 3.56
N HIS A 60 -2.00 20.54 2.72
CA HIS A 60 -1.61 19.19 3.11
C HIS A 60 -0.13 19.10 3.47
N VAL A 61 0.75 19.70 2.66
CA VAL A 61 2.19 19.74 2.92
C VAL A 61 2.49 20.39 4.28
N ASP A 62 1.93 21.58 4.51
CA ASP A 62 2.17 22.35 5.72
C ASP A 62 1.72 21.60 6.97
N LEU A 63 0.50 21.04 6.97
CA LEU A 63 -0.02 20.26 8.09
C LEU A 63 0.82 19.00 8.33
N THR A 64 1.18 18.28 7.25
CA THR A 64 1.95 17.03 7.34
C THR A 64 3.34 17.29 7.90
N ASN A 65 4.06 18.28 7.38
CA ASN A 65 5.41 18.63 7.85
C ASN A 65 5.38 19.11 9.32
N LYS A 66 4.41 19.96 9.70
CA LYS A 66 4.24 20.39 11.10
C LYS A 66 4.02 19.22 12.04
N LEU A 67 3.20 18.24 11.65
CA LEU A 67 2.97 17.03 12.45
C LEU A 67 4.22 16.15 12.52
N TYR A 68 4.93 15.98 11.40
CA TYR A 68 6.18 15.23 11.35
C TYR A 68 7.24 15.82 12.29
N ASP A 69 7.44 17.13 12.24
CA ASP A 69 8.35 17.85 13.14
C ASP A 69 7.90 17.77 14.59
N TYR A 70 6.60 17.89 14.85
CA TYR A 70 6.04 17.81 16.20
C TYR A 70 6.30 16.45 16.86
N LEU A 71 6.23 15.36 16.08
CA LEU A 71 6.51 14.01 16.54
C LEU A 71 8.01 13.70 16.60
N ASN A 72 8.86 14.72 16.49
CA ASN A 72 10.31 14.60 16.51
C ASN A 72 10.83 13.70 15.39
N LYS A 73 10.29 13.87 14.17
CA LYS A 73 10.79 13.23 12.94
C LYS A 73 10.93 11.70 13.07
N PRO A 74 9.82 10.98 13.29
CA PRO A 74 9.86 9.52 13.48
C PRO A 74 10.43 8.82 12.25
N ASN A 75 11.04 7.64 12.48
CA ASN A 75 11.68 6.85 11.42
C ASN A 75 10.69 6.43 10.32
N ILE A 76 9.42 6.20 10.67
CA ILE A 76 8.36 5.88 9.70
C ILE A 76 7.22 6.88 9.88
N PHE A 77 7.04 7.71 8.86
CA PHE A 77 5.87 8.57 8.71
C PHE A 77 5.40 8.52 7.27
N ILE A 78 4.16 8.09 7.05
CA ILE A 78 3.61 7.90 5.71
C ILE A 78 2.50 8.92 5.42
N PHE A 79 2.56 9.56 4.27
CA PHE A 79 1.53 10.44 3.75
C PHE A 79 0.71 9.73 2.66
N CYS A 80 -0.62 9.76 2.77
CA CYS A 80 -1.50 9.38 1.66
C CYS A 80 -2.04 10.64 0.96
N PRO A 81 -1.69 10.87 -0.31
CA PRO A 81 -2.25 11.97 -1.09
C PRO A 81 -3.75 11.76 -1.35
N THR A 82 -4.46 12.83 -1.70
CA THR A 82 -5.82 12.72 -2.22
C THR A 82 -5.83 12.17 -3.64
N ASP A 83 -4.89 12.64 -4.47
CA ASP A 83 -4.59 12.00 -5.75
C ASP A 83 -3.68 10.78 -5.50
N TYR A 84 -4.21 9.67 -5.00
CA TYR A 84 -3.45 8.45 -4.66
C TYR A 84 -3.36 7.39 -5.77
N CYS A 85 -3.86 7.71 -6.96
CA CYS A 85 -3.70 6.91 -8.17
C CYS A 85 -3.64 7.79 -9.41
N SER A 86 -3.12 7.26 -10.52
CA SER A 86 -2.97 8.04 -11.76
C SER A 86 -4.28 8.54 -12.34
N ARG A 87 -5.38 7.85 -12.10
CA ARG A 87 -6.70 8.28 -12.58
C ARG A 87 -7.15 9.59 -11.91
N MET A 88 -6.69 9.84 -10.69
CA MET A 88 -6.97 11.06 -9.92
C MET A 88 -6.01 12.19 -10.32
N ALA A 89 -4.75 11.88 -10.61
CA ALA A 89 -3.77 12.87 -11.08
C ALA A 89 -4.22 13.57 -12.37
N LYS A 90 -4.58 14.86 -12.28
CA LYS A 90 -5.03 15.66 -13.43
C LYS A 90 -3.97 16.67 -13.89
N PRO A 91 -3.76 16.85 -15.22
CA PRO A 91 -4.35 16.08 -16.32
C PRO A 91 -3.65 14.71 -16.55
N SER A 92 -2.43 14.55 -16.04
CA SER A 92 -1.67 13.29 -15.99
C SER A 92 -0.78 13.33 -14.74
N ILE A 93 -0.03 12.25 -14.47
CA ILE A 93 0.94 12.22 -13.36
C ILE A 93 1.93 13.38 -13.53
N GLU A 94 2.60 13.45 -14.68
CA GLU A 94 3.72 14.36 -14.96
C GLU A 94 3.34 15.85 -14.97
N LYS A 95 2.03 16.13 -15.07
CA LYS A 95 1.49 17.49 -15.16
C LYS A 95 0.58 17.84 -13.98
N SER A 96 0.48 16.97 -12.97
CA SER A 96 -0.33 17.24 -11.80
C SER A 96 0.35 18.27 -10.90
N SER A 97 -0.25 19.46 -10.81
CA SER A 97 0.21 20.52 -9.90
C SER A 97 0.11 20.08 -8.43
N TYR A 98 -0.89 19.25 -8.10
CA TYR A 98 -1.04 18.68 -6.77
C TYR A 98 0.16 17.80 -6.43
N LEU A 99 0.44 16.78 -7.25
CA LEU A 99 1.56 15.86 -7.00
C LEU A 99 2.92 16.56 -7.05
N GLN A 100 3.10 17.53 -7.95
CA GLN A 100 4.31 18.36 -7.98
C GLN A 100 4.53 19.09 -6.66
N THR A 101 3.49 19.73 -6.12
CA THR A 101 3.55 20.44 -4.83
C THR A 101 3.86 19.48 -3.69
N ILE A 102 3.26 18.28 -3.67
CA ILE A 102 3.58 17.24 -2.66
C ILE A 102 5.05 16.81 -2.75
N GLY A 103 5.54 16.54 -3.97
CA GLY A 103 6.92 16.13 -4.20
C GLY A 103 7.94 17.20 -3.78
N ASP A 104 7.64 18.46 -4.09
CA ASP A 104 8.51 19.60 -3.78
C ASP A 104 8.48 20.02 -2.31
N GLY A 105 7.33 19.88 -1.65
CA GLY A 105 7.07 20.50 -0.36
C GLY A 105 7.18 19.56 0.86
N LEU A 106 6.89 18.27 0.73
CA LEU A 106 7.00 17.34 1.86
C LEU A 106 8.47 17.11 2.24
N HIS A 107 8.72 16.91 3.55
CA HIS A 107 10.03 16.47 4.03
C HIS A 107 10.45 15.18 3.29
N THR A 108 11.72 15.08 2.91
CA THR A 108 12.23 13.99 2.06
C THR A 108 12.09 12.61 2.69
N ASP A 109 12.07 12.57 4.02
CA ASP A 109 12.00 11.36 4.85
C ASP A 109 10.55 10.91 5.12
N ILE A 110 9.55 11.63 4.59
CA ILE A 110 8.14 11.21 4.65
C ILE A 110 7.85 10.33 3.45
N ASP A 111 7.50 9.08 3.72
CA ASP A 111 7.07 8.12 2.71
C ASP A 111 5.71 8.51 2.12
N ILE A 112 5.44 8.11 0.89
CA ILE A 112 4.17 8.41 0.21
C ILE A 112 3.48 7.13 -0.26
N PHE A 113 2.20 6.98 0.09
CA PHE A 113 1.36 5.91 -0.46
C PHE A 113 0.95 6.15 -1.91
N TRP A 114 0.88 5.07 -2.67
CA TRP A 114 0.38 5.06 -4.04
C TRP A 114 -0.30 3.74 -4.40
N THR A 115 -1.42 3.77 -5.10
CA THR A 115 -2.19 2.56 -5.45
C THR A 115 -1.97 2.07 -6.90
N GLY A 116 -1.15 2.81 -7.67
CA GLY A 116 -0.85 2.51 -9.08
C GLY A 116 -1.74 3.26 -10.08
N PRO A 117 -1.95 2.71 -11.30
CA PRO A 117 -2.78 3.36 -12.31
C PRO A 117 -4.24 3.65 -11.91
N LYS A 118 -4.79 2.85 -11.00
CA LYS A 118 -6.16 2.93 -10.50
C LYS A 118 -6.18 2.61 -9.01
N VAL A 119 -7.29 2.93 -8.34
CA VAL A 119 -7.56 2.49 -6.95
C VAL A 119 -7.33 0.98 -6.81
N VAL A 120 -7.93 0.17 -7.69
CA VAL A 120 -7.64 -1.26 -7.84
C VAL A 120 -6.86 -1.49 -9.13
N SER A 121 -5.54 -1.59 -9.02
CA SER A 121 -4.64 -1.74 -10.16
C SER A 121 -4.46 -3.21 -10.56
N ARG A 122 -4.82 -3.56 -11.81
CA ARG A 122 -4.56 -4.92 -12.35
C ARG A 122 -3.07 -5.19 -12.57
N ARG A 123 -2.31 -4.16 -12.98
CA ARG A 123 -0.86 -4.22 -13.17
C ARG A 123 -0.24 -2.91 -12.71
N ILE A 124 0.97 -3.00 -12.14
CA ILE A 124 1.83 -1.84 -11.84
C ILE A 124 3.17 -2.13 -12.52
N THR A 125 3.56 -1.30 -13.48
CA THR A 125 4.76 -1.50 -14.29
C THR A 125 5.92 -0.67 -13.77
N MET A 126 7.14 -1.03 -14.18
CA MET A 126 8.34 -0.25 -13.86
C MET A 126 8.24 1.19 -14.37
N SER A 127 7.85 1.37 -15.63
CA SER A 127 7.68 2.68 -16.26
C SER A 127 6.69 3.57 -15.50
N HIS A 128 5.65 2.97 -14.94
CA HIS A 128 4.67 3.67 -14.12
C HIS A 128 5.29 4.21 -12.83
N LEU A 129 6.08 3.37 -12.16
CA LEU A 129 6.76 3.73 -10.92
C LEU A 129 7.81 4.82 -11.15
N LEU A 130 8.57 4.73 -12.24
CA LEU A 130 9.52 5.78 -12.63
C LEU A 130 8.82 7.14 -12.82
N SER A 131 7.64 7.18 -13.47
CA SER A 131 6.89 8.42 -13.65
C SER A 131 6.43 9.02 -12.32
N ILE A 132 5.82 8.22 -11.43
CA ILE A 132 5.35 8.72 -10.14
C ILE A 132 6.52 9.10 -9.20
N ASN A 133 7.59 8.31 -9.19
CA ASN A 133 8.78 8.58 -8.38
C ASN A 133 9.47 9.88 -8.82
N ASN A 134 9.48 10.16 -10.13
CA ASN A 134 10.07 11.39 -10.66
C ASN A 134 9.32 12.65 -10.18
N ILE A 135 7.98 12.66 -10.22
CA ILE A 135 7.22 13.84 -9.78
C ILE A 135 7.20 13.97 -8.25
N LEU A 136 7.11 12.86 -7.51
CA LEU A 136 7.13 12.87 -6.05
C LEU A 136 8.54 12.99 -5.46
N LYS A 137 9.58 12.88 -6.30
CA LYS A 137 11.01 12.97 -5.93
C LYS A 137 11.44 11.94 -4.88
N ARG A 138 10.75 10.81 -4.79
CA ARG A 138 11.04 9.68 -3.90
C ARG A 138 10.34 8.43 -4.37
N ARG A 139 10.82 7.26 -3.93
CA ARG A 139 10.12 5.99 -4.14
C ARG A 139 8.87 5.96 -3.27
N VAL A 140 7.79 5.39 -3.80
CA VAL A 140 6.51 5.26 -3.09
C VAL A 140 6.40 3.94 -2.36
N ILE A 141 5.53 3.90 -1.34
CA ILE A 141 4.99 2.66 -0.78
C ILE A 141 3.72 2.31 -1.55
N ILE A 142 3.64 1.11 -2.09
CA ILE A 142 2.41 0.67 -2.75
C ILE A 142 1.38 0.27 -1.70
N TRP A 143 0.28 1.02 -1.65
CA TRP A 143 -0.95 0.58 -0.98
C TRP A 143 -1.75 -0.24 -2.00
N ASP A 144 -1.63 -1.56 -1.93
CA ASP A 144 -2.14 -2.44 -2.96
C ASP A 144 -3.57 -2.92 -2.65
N ASN A 145 -4.55 -2.49 -3.45
CA ASN A 145 -5.95 -2.91 -3.32
C ASN A 145 -6.30 -4.09 -4.25
N LEU A 146 -5.31 -4.83 -4.77
CA LEU A 146 -5.54 -5.93 -5.71
C LEU A 146 -6.60 -6.93 -5.23
N ASN A 147 -6.61 -7.20 -3.92
CA ASN A 147 -7.51 -8.15 -3.27
C ASN A 147 -8.56 -7.48 -2.36
N ALA A 148 -8.72 -6.16 -2.42
CA ALA A 148 -9.76 -5.46 -1.67
C ALA A 148 -11.16 -5.83 -2.18
N ASN A 149 -12.15 -5.87 -1.28
CA ASN A 149 -13.55 -6.11 -1.61
C ASN A 149 -14.56 -5.22 -0.86
N ASP A 150 -14.08 -4.24 -0.09
CA ASP A 150 -14.91 -3.27 0.63
C ASP A 150 -15.85 -2.47 -0.29
N TYR A 151 -15.44 -2.24 -1.55
CA TYR A 151 -16.25 -1.55 -2.56
C TYR A 151 -17.41 -2.39 -3.15
N ASP A 152 -17.38 -3.73 -3.03
CA ASP A 152 -18.49 -4.62 -3.43
C ASP A 152 -18.38 -5.94 -2.66
N GLN A 153 -19.09 -6.02 -1.53
CA GLN A 153 -19.08 -7.19 -0.62
C GLN A 153 -19.62 -8.48 -1.26
N ARG A 154 -20.20 -8.43 -2.47
CA ARG A 154 -20.59 -9.64 -3.21
C ARG A 154 -19.42 -10.32 -3.91
N ARG A 155 -18.24 -9.67 -3.93
CA ARG A 155 -17.02 -10.19 -4.54
C ARG A 155 -16.07 -10.70 -3.45
N LEU A 156 -15.56 -11.91 -3.65
CA LEU A 156 -14.51 -12.49 -2.81
C LEU A 156 -13.23 -12.60 -3.65
N CYS A 157 -12.18 -11.89 -3.25
CA CYS A 157 -10.96 -11.73 -4.02
C CYS A 157 -9.85 -12.65 -3.49
N MET A 158 -10.03 -13.97 -3.69
CA MET A 158 -9.08 -15.01 -3.23
C MET A 158 -7.99 -15.37 -4.26
N GLY A 159 -7.84 -14.57 -5.33
CA GLY A 159 -6.81 -14.78 -6.33
C GLY A 159 -5.40 -14.46 -5.81
N PRO A 160 -4.35 -14.99 -6.47
CA PRO A 160 -2.97 -14.78 -6.08
C PRO A 160 -2.50 -13.35 -6.32
N TYR A 161 -1.54 -12.89 -5.51
CA TYR A 161 -0.81 -11.65 -5.74
C TYR A 161 -0.17 -11.69 -7.13
N SER A 162 -0.44 -10.69 -7.97
CA SER A 162 -0.06 -10.73 -9.38
C SER A 162 -0.02 -9.34 -10.04
N GLY A 163 0.54 -9.29 -11.24
CA GLY A 163 0.62 -8.06 -12.05
C GLY A 163 1.68 -7.06 -11.57
N ARG A 164 2.55 -7.46 -10.64
CA ARG A 164 3.72 -6.74 -10.15
C ARG A 164 4.96 -7.61 -10.40
N SER A 165 5.79 -7.21 -11.35
CA SER A 165 7.06 -7.91 -11.63
C SER A 165 7.98 -7.81 -10.42
N LEU A 166 8.79 -8.82 -10.13
CA LEU A 166 9.78 -8.76 -9.04
C LEU A 166 10.69 -7.53 -9.15
N ASN A 167 10.97 -7.07 -10.38
CA ASN A 167 11.83 -5.92 -10.60
C ASN A 167 11.28 -4.61 -10.01
N ILE A 168 9.96 -4.49 -9.78
CA ILE A 168 9.39 -3.25 -9.22
C ILE A 168 9.89 -2.96 -7.80
N SER A 169 10.39 -3.98 -7.09
CA SER A 169 11.02 -3.85 -5.77
C SER A 169 12.12 -2.79 -5.73
N LYS A 170 12.80 -2.56 -6.86
CA LYS A 170 13.85 -1.53 -6.99
C LYS A 170 13.28 -0.11 -6.92
N GLU A 171 12.04 0.08 -7.36
CA GLU A 171 11.38 1.39 -7.50
C GLU A 171 10.34 1.70 -6.42
N VAL A 172 10.19 0.84 -5.41
CA VAL A 172 9.30 1.06 -4.26
C VAL A 172 10.10 0.97 -2.96
N CYS A 173 9.64 1.67 -1.92
CA CYS A 173 10.20 1.47 -0.57
C CYS A 173 9.40 0.44 0.26
N GLY A 174 8.23 0.01 -0.23
CA GLY A 174 7.46 -1.07 0.39
C GLY A 174 6.17 -1.37 -0.37
N ILE A 175 5.51 -2.47 0.03
CA ILE A 175 4.17 -2.84 -0.43
C ILE A 175 3.35 -3.24 0.79
N LEU A 176 2.22 -2.55 0.99
CA LEU A 176 1.21 -2.88 2.00
C LEU A 176 -0.06 -3.32 1.29
N LEU A 177 -0.51 -4.55 1.54
CA LEU A 177 -1.74 -5.08 0.96
C LEU A 177 -2.94 -4.62 1.78
N ASN A 178 -3.97 -4.09 1.11
CA ASN A 178 -5.32 -3.94 1.63
C ASN A 178 -6.18 -5.07 1.06
N PRO A 179 -6.43 -6.12 1.85
CA PRO A 179 -7.01 -7.35 1.35
C PRO A 179 -8.54 -7.36 1.53
N ASN A 180 -9.17 -8.54 1.53
CA ASN A 180 -10.60 -8.67 1.78
C ASN A 180 -10.94 -8.27 3.22
N CYS A 181 -12.17 -7.81 3.44
CA CYS A 181 -12.71 -7.57 4.79
C CYS A 181 -12.75 -8.86 5.63
N GLU A 182 -13.07 -9.99 5.01
CA GLU A 182 -13.15 -11.29 5.68
C GLU A 182 -11.75 -11.87 5.90
N PHE A 183 -11.31 -11.89 7.16
CA PHE A 183 -9.94 -12.29 7.55
C PHE A 183 -9.47 -13.61 6.93
N GLU A 184 -10.28 -14.66 7.03
CA GLU A 184 -9.90 -16.01 6.55
C GLU A 184 -9.72 -16.08 5.03
N LEU A 185 -10.37 -15.20 4.26
CA LEU A 185 -10.24 -15.18 2.79
C LEU A 185 -8.91 -14.61 2.32
N ASN A 186 -8.11 -14.07 3.24
CA ASN A 186 -6.84 -13.44 2.96
C ASN A 186 -5.65 -14.40 2.99
N PHE A 187 -5.88 -15.70 3.25
CA PHE A 187 -4.81 -16.71 3.26
C PHE A 187 -4.05 -16.71 1.93
N VAL A 188 -4.73 -16.93 0.80
CA VAL A 188 -4.08 -16.97 -0.53
C VAL A 188 -3.44 -15.61 -0.89
N PRO A 189 -4.14 -14.46 -0.79
CA PRO A 189 -3.52 -13.16 -1.06
C PRO A 189 -2.24 -12.88 -0.27
N LEU A 190 -2.24 -13.11 1.05
CA LEU A 190 -1.08 -12.87 1.91
C LEU A 190 0.03 -13.90 1.68
N HIS A 191 -0.32 -15.17 1.51
CA HIS A 191 0.65 -16.24 1.29
C HIS A 191 1.38 -16.08 -0.06
N THR A 192 0.68 -15.67 -1.10
CA THR A 192 1.29 -15.39 -2.41
C THR A 192 2.13 -14.12 -2.42
N LEU A 193 1.73 -13.07 -1.68
CA LEU A 193 2.58 -11.91 -1.44
C LEU A 193 3.87 -12.29 -0.70
N GLY A 194 3.79 -13.14 0.33
CA GLY A 194 4.96 -13.65 1.06
C GLY A 194 5.93 -14.44 0.16
N GLN A 195 5.40 -15.28 -0.73
CA GLN A 195 6.20 -15.96 -1.75
C GLN A 195 6.88 -14.97 -2.71
N TRP A 196 6.16 -13.93 -3.15
CA TRP A 196 6.72 -12.88 -4.00
C TRP A 196 7.89 -12.14 -3.34
N PHE A 197 7.76 -11.76 -2.06
CA PHE A 197 8.85 -11.14 -1.29
C PHE A 197 10.03 -12.09 -1.05
N THR A 198 9.77 -13.37 -0.83
CA THR A 198 10.82 -14.36 -0.63
C THR A 198 11.72 -14.47 -1.87
N LEU A 199 11.14 -14.42 -3.07
CA LEU A 199 11.90 -14.46 -4.32
C LEU A 199 12.76 -13.20 -4.53
N ILE A 200 12.28 -12.02 -4.11
CA ILE A 200 13.10 -10.80 -4.14
C ILE A 200 14.34 -10.98 -3.27
N ASN A 201 14.16 -11.44 -2.04
CA ASN A 201 15.28 -11.64 -1.10
C ASN A 201 16.30 -12.68 -1.59
N ILE A 202 15.84 -13.72 -2.32
CA ILE A 202 16.74 -14.70 -2.94
C ILE A 202 17.53 -14.05 -4.08
N ASN A 203 16.84 -13.37 -5.01
CA ASN A 203 17.48 -12.74 -6.15
C ASN A 203 18.48 -11.66 -5.70
N GLU A 204 18.18 -10.86 -4.68
CA GLU A 204 19.11 -9.86 -4.13
C GLU A 204 20.39 -10.48 -3.57
N LYS A 205 20.29 -11.62 -2.87
CA LYS A 205 21.47 -12.34 -2.37
C LYS A 205 22.32 -12.91 -3.50
N GLU A 206 21.69 -13.50 -4.52
CA GLU A 206 22.41 -14.04 -5.68
C GLU A 206 23.22 -12.96 -6.42
N TYR A 207 22.67 -11.75 -6.59
CA TYR A 207 23.44 -10.63 -7.18
C TYR A 207 24.62 -10.16 -6.34
N GLN A 208 24.55 -10.28 -5.00
CA GLN A 208 25.66 -9.87 -4.13
C GLN A 208 26.84 -10.83 -4.15
N TYR A 209 26.63 -12.13 -4.41
CA TYR A 209 27.72 -13.11 -4.49
C TYR A 209 28.51 -13.02 -5.81
N ASP A 210 27.90 -12.51 -6.89
CA ASP A 210 28.51 -12.49 -8.22
C ASP A 210 29.43 -11.28 -8.48
N ASP A 211 29.41 -10.24 -7.64
CA ASP A 211 30.30 -9.08 -7.80
C ASP A 211 31.77 -9.36 -7.37
N ASP A 212 32.05 -10.48 -6.71
CA ASP A 212 33.37 -10.83 -6.16
C ASP A 212 34.17 -11.88 -6.99
N ASP A 213 33.60 -12.51 -8.03
CA ASP A 213 34.29 -13.58 -8.77
C ASP A 213 34.33 -13.40 -10.30
N ASN A 214 35.54 -13.30 -10.85
CA ASN A 214 35.87 -13.05 -12.26
C ASN A 214 35.66 -14.29 -13.16
N ASN A 215 34.52 -14.99 -13.07
CA ASN A 215 34.21 -16.10 -13.99
C ASN A 215 32.83 -15.97 -14.64
N ARG A 216 32.85 -15.31 -15.81
CA ARG A 216 31.75 -15.30 -16.78
C ARG A 216 31.63 -16.67 -17.46
N ASP A 217 30.86 -17.59 -16.88
CA ASP A 217 30.13 -18.64 -17.62
C ASP A 217 29.28 -19.49 -16.68
N PHE A 218 28.19 -18.93 -16.15
CA PHE A 218 27.07 -19.73 -15.66
C PHE A 218 25.76 -19.01 -15.99
N LEU A 219 24.82 -19.70 -16.63
CA LEU A 219 23.47 -19.19 -16.90
C LEU A 219 22.80 -18.87 -15.55
N GLN A 220 22.83 -17.61 -15.16
CA GLN A 220 22.17 -17.11 -13.97
C GLN A 220 20.66 -17.10 -14.21
N THR A 221 19.99 -18.19 -13.84
CA THR A 221 18.52 -18.28 -13.93
C THR A 221 17.91 -17.47 -12.80
N SER A 222 17.76 -16.15 -13.00
CA SER A 222 16.99 -15.29 -12.08
C SER A 222 15.64 -15.94 -11.78
N SER A 223 15.37 -16.21 -10.51
CA SER A 223 14.13 -16.86 -10.11
C SER A 223 12.95 -15.97 -10.48
N THR A 224 12.00 -16.52 -11.25
CA THR A 224 10.81 -15.79 -11.68
C THR A 224 9.61 -16.12 -10.79
N TYR A 225 8.78 -15.11 -10.52
CA TYR A 225 7.53 -15.32 -9.79
C TYR A 225 6.45 -15.86 -10.74
N GLU A 226 6.17 -17.15 -10.61
CA GLU A 226 5.14 -17.86 -11.37
C GLU A 226 3.82 -17.89 -10.58
N VAL A 227 2.85 -17.09 -11.02
CA VAL A 227 1.57 -16.86 -10.35
C VAL A 227 0.81 -18.17 -10.08
N ASP A 228 0.75 -19.07 -11.06
CA ASP A 228 0.01 -20.34 -10.93
C ASP A 228 0.67 -21.30 -9.94
N LYS A 229 2.01 -21.35 -9.91
CA LYS A 229 2.75 -22.14 -8.91
C LYS A 229 2.55 -21.58 -7.51
N ALA A 230 2.59 -20.25 -7.36
CA ALA A 230 2.37 -19.59 -6.08
C ALA A 230 0.94 -19.83 -5.56
N LEU A 231 -0.06 -19.76 -6.45
CA LEU A 231 -1.45 -20.09 -6.13
C LEU A 231 -1.59 -21.55 -5.70
N HIS A 232 -1.11 -22.49 -6.51
CA HIS A 232 -1.19 -23.92 -6.22
C HIS A 232 -0.57 -24.25 -4.86
N LYS A 233 0.65 -23.75 -4.60
CA LYS A 233 1.31 -23.91 -3.30
C LYS A 233 0.45 -23.35 -2.15
N SER A 234 -0.10 -22.15 -2.31
CA SER A 234 -0.94 -21.52 -1.27
C SER A 234 -2.20 -22.32 -0.97
N LEU A 235 -2.83 -22.91 -1.98
CA LEU A 235 -4.03 -23.74 -1.78
C LEU A 235 -3.69 -25.05 -1.04
N ILE A 236 -2.58 -25.68 -1.38
CA ILE A 236 -2.08 -26.87 -0.67
C ILE A 236 -1.76 -26.54 0.79
N ASP A 237 -1.08 -25.41 1.05
CA ASP A 237 -0.72 -24.97 2.39
C ASP A 237 -1.95 -24.51 3.21
N TRP A 238 -3.03 -24.07 2.56
CA TRP A 238 -4.27 -23.70 3.23
C TRP A 238 -5.13 -24.91 3.63
N LEU A 239 -5.08 -26.00 2.84
CA LEU A 239 -5.95 -27.17 3.00
C LEU A 239 -5.97 -27.76 4.43
N PRO A 240 -4.84 -27.87 5.16
CA PRO A 240 -4.83 -28.36 6.54
C PRO A 240 -5.64 -27.51 7.51
N GLU A 241 -5.76 -26.19 7.31
CA GLU A 241 -6.49 -25.30 8.22
C GLU A 241 -7.98 -25.65 8.28
N PHE A 242 -8.57 -26.11 7.17
CA PHE A 242 -9.96 -26.56 7.13
C PHE A 242 -10.22 -27.81 7.97
N ASN A 243 -9.20 -28.65 8.19
CA ASN A 243 -9.33 -29.85 9.02
C ASN A 243 -9.29 -29.52 10.52
N LYS A 244 -8.68 -28.40 10.92
CA LYS A 244 -8.65 -27.95 12.32
C LYS A 244 -10.00 -27.42 12.80
N ILE A 245 -10.84 -26.94 11.88
CA ILE A 245 -12.14 -26.33 12.18
C ILE A 245 -13.21 -27.37 12.58
N LYS A 246 -12.97 -28.68 12.36
CA LYS A 246 -13.92 -29.77 12.71
C LYS A 246 -14.27 -29.87 14.21
N SER A 247 -13.55 -29.20 15.12
CA SER A 247 -13.86 -29.19 16.56
C SER A 247 -14.77 -28.05 17.02
N ALA A 248 -15.15 -27.11 16.13
CA ALA A 248 -16.08 -26.02 16.45
C ALA A 248 -17.38 -26.18 15.65
N ASN A 249 -18.53 -26.09 16.31
CA ASN A 249 -19.88 -26.33 15.74
C ASN A 249 -20.27 -25.39 14.57
N ASP A 250 -19.47 -24.37 14.24
CA ASP A 250 -19.71 -23.43 13.13
C ASP A 250 -19.12 -23.90 11.77
N SER A 251 -18.40 -25.02 11.79
CA SER A 251 -17.66 -25.59 10.67
C SER A 251 -18.50 -26.02 9.44
N GLN A 252 -19.81 -26.24 9.61
CA GLN A 252 -20.66 -26.69 8.51
C GLN A 252 -20.98 -25.60 7.47
N GLN A 253 -20.93 -24.32 7.83
CA GLN A 253 -21.21 -23.23 6.89
C GLN A 253 -20.01 -22.95 5.97
N ILE A 254 -18.81 -22.88 6.54
CA ILE A 254 -17.57 -22.64 5.78
C ILE A 254 -17.27 -23.82 4.83
N LEU A 255 -17.45 -25.06 5.29
CA LEU A 255 -17.27 -26.25 4.44
C LEU A 255 -18.26 -26.27 3.26
N LYS A 256 -19.50 -25.79 3.45
CA LYS A 256 -20.50 -25.68 2.37
C LYS A 256 -20.14 -24.60 1.34
N VAL A 257 -19.53 -23.48 1.75
CA VAL A 257 -19.06 -22.44 0.82
C VAL A 257 -17.90 -22.97 -0.03
N ILE A 258 -16.97 -23.70 0.57
CA ILE A 258 -15.78 -24.23 -0.11
C ILE A 258 -16.12 -25.40 -1.04
N LEU A 259 -17.01 -26.30 -0.63
CA LEU A 259 -17.47 -27.39 -1.51
C LEU A 259 -18.24 -26.84 -2.72
N LYS A 260 -18.95 -25.71 -2.58
CA LYS A 260 -19.54 -24.98 -3.72
C LYS A 260 -18.48 -24.33 -4.62
N LEU A 261 -17.36 -23.86 -4.06
CA LEU A 261 -16.27 -23.29 -4.85
C LEU A 261 -15.47 -24.35 -5.61
N ASN A 262 -15.29 -25.55 -5.02
CA ASN A 262 -14.64 -26.67 -5.69
C ASN A 262 -15.42 -27.17 -6.92
N SER A 263 -16.75 -27.05 -6.93
CA SER A 263 -17.57 -27.34 -8.12
C SER A 263 -17.49 -26.31 -9.24
N PHE A 264 -16.74 -25.21 -9.06
CA PHE A 264 -16.46 -24.21 -10.10
C PHE A 264 -15.03 -24.30 -10.66
N ILE A 265 -14.17 -25.14 -10.06
CA ILE A 265 -12.73 -25.27 -10.40
C ILE A 265 -12.42 -26.59 -11.15
N ILE A 266 -13.40 -27.49 -11.31
CA ILE A 266 -13.36 -28.65 -12.21
C ILE A 266 -14.33 -28.40 -13.36
#